data_AF-A0A369T9J5-F1
#
_entry.id   AF-A0A369T9J5-F1
#
_cell.length_a   1.000
_cell.length_b   1.000
_cell.length_c   1.000
_cell.angle_alpha   90.00
_cell.angle_beta   90.00
_cell.angle_gamma   90.00
#
_symmetry.space_group_name_H-M   'P 1'
#
loop_
_entity.id
_entity.type
_entity.pdbx_description
1 polymer ?
#
loop_
_entity_poly.entity_id
_entity_poly.type
_entity_poly.pdbx_seq_one_letter_code
_entity_poly.pdbx_strand_id
1 'polypeptide(L)'
;MHDSRNNPRPDCWVVTDGAAGAENQCLGLAEALGFDPVVKRIQVRAPWRWLPPDLWLNPVAALSGEGDAMAPPWPRVLIASGRKAAAPALAVRKITRGRTFTVQIQDPRVPADEFDVVVAPKHDNVRGDNVIPTVGSLTRITEKRLNAAGKQFAGLVESLPAPRVAVLVGGRSKAYDLSANTARRLGQDLVDMIARYGCGVMMTTSRRTPPEAAGALRETLEGQAAVIWQAGRDAGENPYFGFLALADHIVVTADSVNMASEAASTGKPVHVVELDGGRDKFRRFHAQLRELGAARPFDGRLEAWSYTPLDETRRVARLVRKRLEAREERRQASRAELLASA
;
A
#
# COMPACT_ATOMS: atom_id res chain seq x y z
N MET A 1 14.65 -34.56 26.19
CA MET A 1 13.79 -33.42 26.57
C MET A 1 14.02 -32.25 25.63
N HIS A 2 13.25 -32.19 24.54
CA HIS A 2 12.71 -30.97 23.92
C HIS A 2 11.67 -31.48 22.93
N ASP A 3 10.41 -31.47 23.35
CA ASP A 3 9.27 -31.93 22.55
C ASP A 3 9.02 -30.91 21.45
N SER A 4 9.38 -31.25 20.20
CA SER A 4 9.22 -30.43 19.01
C SER A 4 7.77 -30.35 18.49
N ARG A 5 6.79 -30.81 19.28
CA ARG A 5 5.38 -30.97 18.87
C ARG A 5 4.45 -29.80 19.18
N ASN A 6 4.93 -28.65 19.63
CA ASN A 6 4.02 -27.56 19.98
C ASN A 6 4.48 -26.15 19.59
N ASN A 7 5.08 -25.98 18.41
CA ASN A 7 5.12 -24.65 17.81
C ASN A 7 3.85 -24.46 16.97
N PRO A 8 2.85 -23.66 17.43
CA PRO A 8 1.61 -23.49 16.70
C PRO A 8 1.90 -22.96 15.29
N ARG A 9 1.23 -23.54 14.29
CA ARG A 9 1.34 -23.09 12.90
C ARG A 9 0.96 -21.60 12.84
N PRO A 10 1.81 -20.71 12.29
CA PRO A 10 1.45 -19.30 12.19
C PRO A 10 0.21 -19.15 11.29
N ASP A 11 -0.71 -18.29 11.68
CA ASP A 11 -1.97 -18.14 10.94
C ASP A 11 -1.75 -17.45 9.59
N CYS A 12 -0.97 -16.37 9.58
CA CYS A 12 -0.70 -15.59 8.38
C CYS A 12 0.75 -15.15 8.31
N TRP A 13 1.36 -15.28 7.13
CA TRP A 13 2.59 -14.56 6.80
C TRP A 13 2.31 -13.44 5.80
N VAL A 14 2.98 -12.31 5.99
CA VAL A 14 3.12 -11.27 4.98
C VAL A 14 4.53 -11.34 4.40
N VAL A 15 4.67 -11.58 3.10
CA VAL A 15 5.97 -11.66 2.42
C VAL A 15 6.17 -10.42 1.56
N THR A 16 7.27 -9.70 1.77
CA THR A 16 7.55 -8.40 1.15
C THR A 16 9.05 -8.17 0.96
N ASP A 17 9.44 -7.36 -0.01
CA ASP A 17 10.83 -6.94 -0.22
C ASP A 17 11.20 -5.66 0.56
N GLY A 18 10.36 -5.25 1.51
CA GLY A 18 10.54 -4.07 2.36
C GLY A 18 10.08 -2.75 1.72
N ALA A 19 9.54 -2.78 0.50
CA ALA A 19 8.88 -1.61 -0.07
C ALA A 19 7.61 -1.27 0.73
N ALA A 20 7.61 -0.13 1.42
CA ALA A 20 6.53 0.24 2.36
C ALA A 20 5.13 0.18 1.76
N GLY A 21 4.97 0.61 0.49
CA GLY A 21 3.67 0.55 -0.19
C GLY A 21 3.20 -0.87 -0.52
N ALA A 22 4.12 -1.81 -0.77
CA ALA A 22 3.79 -3.21 -0.97
C ALA A 22 3.48 -3.90 0.37
N GLU A 23 4.28 -3.62 1.41
CA GLU A 23 4.07 -4.13 2.76
C GLU A 23 2.73 -3.67 3.35
N ASN A 24 2.40 -2.38 3.24
CA ASN A 24 1.13 -1.83 3.73
C ASN A 24 -0.10 -2.47 3.08
N GLN A 25 -0.02 -2.82 1.78
CA GLN A 25 -1.10 -3.54 1.09
C GLN A 25 -1.32 -4.93 1.68
N CYS A 26 -0.25 -5.69 1.90
CA CYS A 26 -0.35 -7.02 2.51
C CYS A 26 -0.87 -6.95 3.95
N LEU A 27 -0.33 -6.02 4.74
CA LEU A 27 -0.77 -5.80 6.13
C LEU A 27 -2.24 -5.39 6.18
N GLY A 28 -2.67 -4.46 5.32
CA GLY A 28 -4.08 -4.04 5.25
C GLY A 28 -5.02 -5.20 4.97
N LEU A 29 -4.66 -6.09 4.04
CA LEU A 29 -5.45 -7.29 3.77
C LEU A 29 -5.44 -8.29 4.93
N ALA A 30 -4.26 -8.56 5.52
CA ALA A 30 -4.14 -9.47 6.66
C ALA A 30 -5.01 -9.02 7.86
N GLU A 31 -4.91 -7.73 8.22
CA GLU A 31 -5.69 -7.11 9.30
C GLU A 31 -7.20 -7.19 9.01
N ALA A 32 -7.62 -6.88 7.78
CA ALA A 32 -9.03 -6.95 7.39
C ALA A 32 -9.58 -8.38 7.36
N LEU A 33 -8.71 -9.37 7.18
CA LEU A 33 -9.06 -10.79 7.34
C LEU A 33 -9.10 -11.23 8.81
N GLY A 34 -8.66 -10.38 9.75
CA GLY A 34 -8.62 -10.67 11.19
C GLY A 34 -7.40 -11.48 11.61
N PHE A 35 -6.33 -11.47 10.81
CA PHE A 35 -5.07 -12.13 11.16
C PHE A 35 -4.12 -11.17 11.87
N ASP A 36 -3.28 -11.73 12.73
CA ASP A 36 -2.06 -11.09 13.24
C ASP A 36 -0.85 -11.66 12.44
N PRO A 37 -0.37 -10.95 11.39
CA PRO A 37 0.58 -11.52 10.45
C PRO A 37 2.03 -11.47 10.97
N VAL A 38 2.77 -12.55 10.77
CA VAL A 38 4.24 -12.50 10.84
C VAL A 38 4.77 -11.92 9.54
N VAL A 39 5.41 -10.75 9.61
CA VAL A 39 6.05 -10.12 8.45
C VAL A 39 7.38 -10.79 8.17
N LYS A 40 7.56 -11.21 6.90
CA LYS A 40 8.78 -11.78 6.33
C LYS A 40 9.34 -10.81 5.30
N ARG A 41 10.28 -9.97 5.72
CA ARG A 41 11.01 -9.02 4.87
C ARG A 41 12.17 -9.75 4.20
N ILE A 42 11.92 -10.21 2.98
CA ILE A 42 12.86 -10.99 2.22
C ILE A 42 13.85 -10.11 1.47
N GLN A 43 15.06 -10.61 1.29
CA GLN A 43 16.04 -10.05 0.38
C GLN A 43 16.46 -11.11 -0.62
N VAL A 44 16.68 -10.69 -1.88
CA VAL A 44 16.94 -11.59 -3.00
C VAL A 44 18.37 -11.37 -3.47
N ARG A 45 19.17 -12.45 -3.52
CA ARG A 45 20.55 -12.37 -4.00
C ARG A 45 20.64 -12.24 -5.52
N ALA A 46 21.74 -11.68 -6.00
CA ALA A 46 22.10 -11.79 -7.41
C ALA A 46 22.41 -13.27 -7.77
N PRO A 47 22.15 -13.73 -9.00
CA PRO A 47 21.54 -13.00 -10.12
C PRO A 47 19.99 -12.99 -10.09
N TRP A 48 19.35 -13.76 -9.20
CA TRP A 48 17.89 -13.92 -9.13
C TRP A 48 17.13 -12.59 -9.05
N ARG A 49 17.69 -11.60 -8.34
CA ARG A 49 17.16 -10.23 -8.26
C ARG A 49 16.88 -9.60 -9.63
N TRP A 50 17.68 -9.94 -10.63
CA TRP A 50 17.60 -9.40 -12.00
C TRP A 50 16.74 -10.26 -12.93
N LEU A 51 16.55 -11.54 -12.62
CA LEU A 51 15.78 -12.47 -13.44
C LEU A 51 14.26 -12.33 -13.18
N PRO A 52 13.41 -12.60 -14.19
CA PRO A 52 11.97 -12.83 -14.00
C PRO A 52 11.70 -13.97 -13.00
N PRO A 53 10.60 -13.91 -12.22
CA PRO A 53 10.23 -14.95 -11.25
C PRO A 53 10.21 -16.37 -11.83
N ASP A 54 9.79 -16.54 -13.08
CA ASP A 54 9.66 -17.85 -13.75
C ASP A 54 10.99 -18.56 -13.98
N LEU A 55 12.10 -17.81 -14.00
CA LEU A 55 13.43 -18.38 -14.20
C LEU A 55 14.08 -18.85 -12.89
N TRP A 56 13.40 -18.71 -11.75
CA TRP A 56 13.97 -19.05 -10.45
C TRP A 56 13.84 -20.54 -10.14
N LEU A 57 14.92 -21.29 -10.31
CA LEU A 57 14.96 -22.74 -10.09
C LEU A 57 14.66 -23.14 -8.63
N ASN A 58 15.10 -22.34 -7.65
CA ASN A 58 14.77 -22.53 -6.23
C ASN A 58 14.56 -21.18 -5.52
N PRO A 59 13.34 -20.64 -5.49
CA PRO A 59 13.10 -19.30 -4.99
C PRO A 59 13.35 -19.06 -3.49
N VAL A 60 13.16 -20.08 -2.65
CA VAL A 60 13.45 -19.96 -1.21
C VAL A 60 14.95 -19.97 -0.99
N ALA A 61 15.70 -20.79 -1.73
CA ALA A 61 17.16 -20.74 -1.70
C ALA A 61 17.73 -19.49 -2.39
N ALA A 62 16.96 -18.80 -3.23
CA ALA A 62 17.34 -17.53 -3.85
C ALA A 62 17.27 -16.33 -2.88
N LEU A 63 16.75 -16.53 -1.67
CA LEU A 63 16.80 -15.52 -0.62
C LEU A 63 18.22 -15.38 -0.09
N SER A 64 18.65 -14.15 0.20
CA SER A 64 19.89 -13.92 0.95
C SER A 64 19.66 -14.19 2.45
N GLY A 65 20.74 -14.44 3.19
CA GLY A 65 20.69 -14.58 4.65
C GLY A 65 20.50 -13.25 5.40
N GLU A 66 20.49 -12.12 4.69
CA GLU A 66 20.30 -10.78 5.27
C GLU A 66 18.82 -10.41 5.49
N GLY A 67 17.90 -11.17 4.90
CA GLY A 67 16.46 -11.02 5.12
C GLY A 67 15.88 -12.12 6.01
N ASP A 68 14.57 -12.04 6.27
CA ASP A 68 13.88 -13.04 7.07
C ASP A 68 13.86 -14.41 6.39
N ALA A 69 14.26 -15.43 7.14
CA ALA A 69 14.16 -16.81 6.67
C ALA A 69 12.69 -17.24 6.50
N MET A 70 12.44 -17.90 5.37
CA MET A 70 11.19 -18.59 5.08
C MET A 70 11.38 -20.09 5.33
N ALA A 71 11.17 -20.50 6.58
CA ALA A 71 11.33 -21.88 7.03
C ALA A 71 10.10 -22.35 7.84
N PRO A 72 9.86 -23.67 7.96
CA PRO A 72 8.77 -24.20 8.78
C PRO A 72 8.81 -23.69 10.23
N PRO A 73 7.65 -23.59 10.93
CA PRO A 73 6.31 -24.01 10.48
C PRO A 73 5.69 -23.06 9.44
N TRP A 74 5.18 -23.64 8.34
CA TRP A 74 4.58 -22.87 7.23
C TRP A 74 3.19 -22.34 7.58
N PRO A 75 2.81 -21.13 7.13
CA PRO A 75 1.59 -20.48 7.59
C PRO A 75 0.34 -21.10 6.96
N ARG A 76 -0.82 -20.85 7.58
CA ARG A 76 -2.12 -21.17 6.96
C ARG A 76 -2.38 -20.31 5.72
N VAL A 77 -2.16 -19.01 5.85
CA VAL A 77 -2.30 -18.02 4.77
C VAL A 77 -0.96 -17.31 4.52
N LEU A 78 -0.62 -17.08 3.26
CA LEU A 78 0.53 -16.28 2.86
C LEU A 78 0.07 -15.18 1.91
N ILE A 79 0.29 -13.93 2.31
CA ILE A 79 -0.04 -12.74 1.51
C ILE A 79 1.26 -12.10 1.05
N ALA A 80 1.47 -12.03 -0.26
CA ALA A 80 2.63 -11.44 -0.89
C ALA A 80 2.25 -10.23 -1.75
N SER A 81 3.15 -9.29 -1.94
CA SER A 81 2.94 -8.15 -2.85
C SER A 81 4.18 -7.87 -3.69
N GLY A 82 3.95 -7.59 -4.96
CA GLY A 82 4.99 -7.26 -5.93
C GLY A 82 5.79 -8.46 -6.44
N ARG A 83 6.58 -8.19 -7.49
CA ARG A 83 7.29 -9.20 -8.29
C ARG A 83 8.28 -10.05 -7.48
N LYS A 84 9.02 -9.45 -6.54
CA LYS A 84 10.09 -10.17 -5.81
C LYS A 84 9.54 -11.14 -4.76
N ALA A 85 8.34 -10.88 -4.24
CA ALA A 85 7.69 -11.76 -3.27
C ALA A 85 6.86 -12.88 -3.93
N ALA A 86 6.48 -12.72 -5.20
CA ALA A 86 5.69 -13.70 -5.95
C ALA A 86 6.36 -15.08 -6.05
N ALA A 87 7.61 -15.15 -6.52
CA ALA A 87 8.33 -16.44 -6.65
C ALA A 87 8.51 -17.17 -5.30
N PRO A 88 8.97 -16.51 -4.22
CA PRO A 88 9.03 -17.14 -2.89
C PRO A 88 7.67 -17.63 -2.38
N ALA A 89 6.58 -16.87 -2.61
CA ALA A 89 5.23 -17.30 -2.25
C ALA A 89 4.80 -18.58 -2.99
N LEU A 90 5.07 -18.66 -4.29
CA LEU A 90 4.82 -19.85 -5.10
C LEU A 90 5.64 -21.06 -4.65
N ALA A 91 6.91 -20.84 -4.29
CA ALA A 91 7.75 -21.90 -3.76
C ALA A 91 7.19 -22.46 -2.45
N VAL A 92 6.71 -21.62 -1.52
CA VAL A 92 6.02 -22.11 -0.31
C VAL A 92 4.77 -22.90 -0.64
N ARG A 93 3.96 -22.45 -1.60
CA ARG A 93 2.79 -23.22 -2.06
C ARG A 93 3.20 -24.61 -2.55
N LYS A 94 4.24 -24.70 -3.38
CA LYS A 94 4.78 -25.97 -3.91
C LYS A 94 5.33 -26.86 -2.79
N ILE A 95 6.19 -26.33 -1.91
CA ILE A 95 6.77 -27.04 -0.75
C ILE A 95 5.69 -27.59 0.17
N THR A 96 4.63 -26.81 0.41
CA THR A 96 3.53 -27.22 1.29
C THR A 96 2.53 -28.13 0.60
N ARG A 97 2.72 -28.49 -0.68
CA ARG A 97 1.77 -29.23 -1.53
C ARG A 97 0.39 -28.57 -1.52
N GLY A 98 0.40 -27.26 -1.68
CA GLY A 98 -0.78 -26.40 -1.64
C GLY A 98 -1.37 -26.18 -0.25
N ARG A 99 -0.83 -26.74 0.86
CA ARG A 99 -1.45 -26.59 2.19
C ARG A 99 -1.52 -25.14 2.68
N THR A 100 -0.59 -24.27 2.27
CA THR A 100 -0.67 -22.82 2.48
C THR A 100 -1.57 -22.19 1.42
N PHE A 101 -2.50 -21.31 1.84
CA PHE A 101 -3.35 -20.53 0.93
C PHE A 101 -2.60 -19.27 0.51
N THR A 102 -2.37 -19.07 -0.79
CA THR A 102 -1.57 -17.94 -1.27
C THR A 102 -2.41 -16.83 -1.89
N VAL A 103 -2.18 -15.61 -1.42
CA VAL A 103 -2.73 -14.39 -1.99
C VAL A 103 -1.60 -13.53 -2.51
N GLN A 104 -1.62 -13.19 -3.79
CA GLN A 104 -0.70 -12.23 -4.38
C GLN A 104 -1.41 -10.90 -4.61
N ILE A 105 -0.81 -9.81 -4.18
CA ILE A 105 -1.25 -8.44 -4.47
C ILE A 105 -0.36 -7.85 -5.57
N GLN A 106 -0.97 -7.08 -6.48
CA GLN A 106 -0.40 -6.58 -7.74
C GLN A 106 -0.19 -7.68 -8.78
N ASP A 107 0.14 -7.28 -10.01
CA ASP A 107 0.48 -8.19 -11.09
C ASP A 107 1.67 -9.11 -10.71
N PRO A 108 1.46 -10.44 -10.62
CA PRO A 108 2.52 -11.39 -10.28
C PRO A 108 3.62 -11.47 -11.34
N ARG A 109 3.35 -11.07 -12.59
CA ARG A 109 4.20 -11.31 -13.77
C ARG A 109 4.44 -12.78 -14.08
N VAL A 110 3.55 -13.64 -13.62
CA VAL A 110 3.46 -15.10 -13.87
C VAL A 110 1.98 -15.45 -14.07
N PRO A 111 1.62 -16.67 -14.53
CA PRO A 111 0.21 -17.07 -14.64
C PRO A 111 -0.54 -16.92 -13.30
N ALA A 112 -1.72 -16.30 -13.35
CA ALA A 112 -2.47 -15.95 -12.14
C ALA A 112 -2.91 -17.20 -11.35
N ASP A 113 -3.25 -18.28 -12.04
CA ASP A 113 -3.70 -19.58 -11.52
C ASP A 113 -2.63 -20.35 -10.70
N GLU A 114 -1.38 -19.90 -10.72
CA GLU A 114 -0.35 -20.38 -9.80
C GLU A 114 -0.61 -19.97 -8.33
N PHE A 115 -1.49 -19.00 -8.10
CA PHE A 115 -1.93 -18.56 -6.77
C PHE A 115 -3.37 -19.00 -6.47
N ASP A 116 -3.74 -19.09 -5.18
CA ASP A 116 -5.15 -19.29 -4.82
C ASP A 116 -5.98 -18.03 -5.10
N VAL A 117 -5.39 -16.83 -4.92
CA VAL A 117 -6.00 -15.54 -5.25
C VAL A 117 -4.94 -14.56 -5.76
N VAL A 118 -5.27 -13.81 -6.80
CA VAL A 118 -4.52 -12.61 -7.22
C VAL A 118 -5.42 -11.38 -7.01
N VAL A 119 -4.92 -10.35 -6.35
CA VAL A 119 -5.58 -9.06 -6.15
C VAL A 119 -4.81 -8.02 -6.93
N ALA A 120 -5.36 -7.52 -8.03
CA ALA A 120 -4.65 -6.63 -8.93
C ALA A 120 -5.48 -5.38 -9.26
N PRO A 121 -4.86 -4.19 -9.32
CA PRO A 121 -5.55 -3.00 -9.79
C PRO A 121 -6.08 -3.19 -11.22
N LYS A 122 -7.29 -2.69 -11.50
CA LYS A 122 -7.91 -2.72 -12.84
C LYS A 122 -6.98 -2.13 -13.91
N HIS A 123 -6.19 -1.11 -13.56
CA HIS A 123 -5.27 -0.47 -14.49
C HIS A 123 -4.07 -1.35 -14.91
N ASP A 124 -3.83 -2.48 -14.25
CA ASP A 124 -2.77 -3.45 -14.60
C ASP A 124 -3.26 -4.55 -15.56
N ASN A 125 -4.58 -4.64 -15.85
CA ASN A 125 -5.17 -5.57 -16.84
C ASN A 125 -4.89 -7.07 -16.61
N VAL A 126 -4.70 -7.49 -15.36
CA VAL A 126 -4.54 -8.92 -14.99
C VAL A 126 -5.89 -9.65 -15.13
N ARG A 127 -5.89 -10.86 -15.71
CA ARG A 127 -7.09 -11.67 -15.97
C ARG A 127 -6.94 -13.09 -15.42
N GLY A 128 -8.06 -13.70 -15.04
CA GLY A 128 -8.15 -15.07 -14.52
C GLY A 128 -9.30 -15.23 -13.51
N ASP A 129 -9.81 -16.45 -13.35
CA ASP A 129 -10.96 -16.72 -12.47
C ASP A 129 -10.66 -16.47 -10.99
N ASN A 130 -9.38 -16.58 -10.62
CA ASN A 130 -8.89 -16.29 -9.28
C ASN A 130 -8.45 -14.84 -9.09
N VAL A 131 -8.65 -13.96 -10.08
CA VAL A 131 -8.29 -12.54 -9.98
C VAL A 131 -9.43 -11.74 -9.36
N ILE A 132 -9.10 -10.89 -8.39
CA ILE A 132 -9.99 -9.88 -7.80
C ILE A 132 -9.49 -8.51 -8.26
N PRO A 133 -10.20 -7.82 -9.17
CA PRO A 133 -9.80 -6.51 -9.63
C PRO A 133 -10.05 -5.45 -8.55
N THR A 134 -9.15 -4.48 -8.39
CA THR A 134 -9.30 -3.35 -7.46
C THR A 134 -9.29 -1.98 -8.15
N VAL A 135 -9.90 -0.99 -7.52
CA VAL A 135 -9.64 0.42 -7.80
C VAL A 135 -8.49 0.88 -6.90
N GLY A 136 -7.38 1.29 -7.50
CA GLY A 136 -6.18 1.65 -6.74
C GLY A 136 -5.59 0.49 -5.94
N SER A 137 -4.92 0.82 -4.84
CA SER A 137 -4.24 -0.13 -3.96
C SER A 137 -5.07 -0.48 -2.73
N LEU A 138 -4.81 -1.64 -2.14
CA LEU A 138 -5.28 -1.91 -0.78
C LEU A 138 -4.60 -0.95 0.21
N THR A 139 -5.33 -0.54 1.23
CA THR A 139 -4.85 0.42 2.23
C THR A 139 -5.08 -0.10 3.62
N ARG A 140 -4.41 0.54 4.58
CA ARG A 140 -4.62 0.35 6.01
C ARG A 140 -5.62 1.36 6.58
N ILE A 141 -6.30 2.15 5.74
CA ILE A 141 -7.21 3.19 6.23
C ILE A 141 -8.45 2.54 6.84
N THR A 142 -8.70 2.89 8.11
CA THR A 142 -9.95 2.59 8.82
C THR A 142 -10.28 3.77 9.71
N GLU A 143 -11.56 3.98 9.98
CA GLU A 143 -12.00 5.02 10.91
C GLU A 143 -11.31 4.89 12.27
N LYS A 144 -11.22 3.67 12.83
CA LYS A 144 -10.51 3.39 14.09
C LYS A 144 -9.05 3.85 14.05
N ARG A 145 -8.33 3.56 12.95
CA ARG A 145 -6.92 3.94 12.79
C ARG A 145 -6.76 5.45 12.61
N LEU A 146 -7.61 6.08 11.81
CA LEU A 146 -7.60 7.53 11.62
C LEU A 146 -7.91 8.25 12.93
N ASN A 147 -8.93 7.83 13.68
CA ASN A 147 -9.27 8.45 14.96
C ASN A 147 -8.14 8.32 15.99
N ALA A 148 -7.47 7.16 16.06
CA ALA A 148 -6.32 6.97 16.94
C ALA A 148 -5.14 7.87 16.52
N ALA A 149 -4.79 7.88 15.23
CA ALA A 149 -3.70 8.70 14.71
C ALA A 149 -3.97 10.20 14.83
N GLY A 150 -5.21 10.64 14.59
CA GLY A 150 -5.62 12.02 14.75
C GLY A 150 -5.45 12.51 16.19
N LYS A 151 -5.82 11.69 17.18
CA LYS A 151 -5.56 12.01 18.60
C LYS A 151 -4.07 12.06 18.91
N GLN A 152 -3.30 11.10 18.41
CA GLN A 152 -1.87 11.01 18.64
C GLN A 152 -1.11 12.23 18.11
N PHE A 153 -1.49 12.73 16.93
CA PHE A 153 -0.78 13.82 16.25
C PHE A 153 -1.47 15.19 16.34
N ALA A 154 -2.53 15.33 17.13
CA ALA A 154 -3.28 16.59 17.26
C ALA A 154 -2.38 17.76 17.69
N GLY A 155 -1.49 17.54 18.67
CA GLY A 155 -0.58 18.58 19.17
C GLY A 155 0.43 19.06 18.12
N LEU A 156 0.75 18.26 17.10
CA LEU A 156 1.67 18.66 16.04
C LEU A 156 1.08 19.75 15.13
N VAL A 157 -0.25 19.88 15.11
CA VAL A 157 -0.99 20.75 14.17
C VAL A 157 -1.92 21.72 14.88
N GLU A 158 -1.82 21.83 16.21
CA GLU A 158 -2.69 22.66 17.04
C GLU A 158 -2.63 24.15 16.67
N SER A 159 -1.42 24.64 16.34
CA SER A 159 -1.19 26.02 15.92
C SER A 159 -1.65 26.34 14.49
N LEU A 160 -2.02 25.32 13.70
CA LEU A 160 -2.42 25.52 12.32
C LEU A 160 -3.90 25.93 12.22
N PRO A 161 -4.22 26.96 11.41
CA PRO A 161 -5.59 27.40 11.20
C PRO A 161 -6.39 26.37 10.40
N ALA A 162 -7.71 26.43 10.54
CA ALA A 162 -8.64 25.67 9.72
C ALA A 162 -9.07 26.49 8.49
N PRO A 163 -9.36 25.86 7.33
CA PRO A 163 -9.28 24.42 7.09
C PRO A 163 -7.83 23.94 7.05
N ARG A 164 -7.59 22.66 7.39
CA ARG A 164 -6.28 22.02 7.33
C ARG A 164 -6.13 21.18 6.07
N VAL A 165 -5.01 21.33 5.38
CA VAL A 165 -4.73 20.65 4.10
C VAL A 165 -3.58 19.67 4.30
N ALA A 166 -3.86 18.37 4.20
CA ALA A 166 -2.79 17.38 4.16
C ALA A 166 -2.16 17.36 2.76
N VAL A 167 -0.85 17.58 2.66
CA VAL A 167 -0.11 17.52 1.41
C VAL A 167 0.79 16.29 1.39
N LEU A 168 0.50 15.35 0.50
CA LEU A 168 1.15 14.05 0.41
C LEU A 168 2.08 14.06 -0.81
N VAL A 169 3.37 14.28 -0.55
CA VAL A 169 4.38 14.39 -1.59
C VAL A 169 5.06 13.04 -1.76
N GLY A 170 4.81 12.44 -2.91
CA GLY A 170 5.50 11.26 -3.39
C GLY A 170 6.93 11.59 -3.81
N GLY A 171 7.41 11.00 -4.89
CA GLY A 171 8.76 11.26 -5.35
C GLY A 171 9.12 10.47 -6.58
N ARG A 172 10.41 10.30 -6.82
CA ARG A 172 10.90 9.70 -8.06
C ARG A 172 10.33 8.28 -8.25
N SER A 173 9.81 8.03 -9.44
CA SER A 173 9.33 6.72 -9.88
C SER A 173 9.80 6.45 -11.31
N LYS A 174 9.51 5.26 -11.84
CA LYS A 174 9.77 4.97 -13.26
C LYS A 174 8.88 5.76 -14.24
N ALA A 175 7.90 6.50 -13.72
CA ALA A 175 6.91 7.23 -14.49
C ALA A 175 7.00 8.74 -14.28
N TYR A 176 7.44 9.18 -13.10
CA TYR A 176 7.43 10.59 -12.71
C TYR A 176 8.75 10.97 -12.07
N ASP A 177 9.15 12.21 -12.32
CA ASP A 177 10.25 12.87 -11.62
C ASP A 177 9.71 14.12 -10.93
N LEU A 178 10.01 14.28 -9.65
CA LEU A 178 9.67 15.50 -8.92
C LEU A 178 10.92 16.38 -8.93
N SER A 179 11.06 17.18 -9.98
CA SER A 179 12.19 18.11 -10.09
C SER A 179 12.09 19.21 -9.04
N ALA A 180 13.22 19.83 -8.69
CA ALA A 180 13.22 21.01 -7.82
C ALA A 180 12.35 22.14 -8.37
N ASN A 181 12.26 22.32 -9.69
CA ASN A 181 11.39 23.33 -10.29
C ASN A 181 9.91 22.99 -10.12
N THR A 182 9.52 21.74 -10.32
CA THR A 182 8.14 21.27 -10.08
C THR A 182 7.78 21.41 -8.61
N ALA A 183 8.73 21.13 -7.71
CA ALA A 183 8.58 21.31 -6.28
C ALA A 183 8.42 22.78 -5.87
N ARG A 184 9.19 23.72 -6.45
CA ARG A 184 9.01 25.17 -6.23
C ARG A 184 7.65 25.67 -6.70
N ARG A 185 7.18 25.22 -7.87
CA ARG A 185 5.85 25.56 -8.39
C ARG A 185 4.76 25.10 -7.42
N LEU A 186 4.80 23.84 -7.00
CA LEU A 186 3.88 23.32 -5.98
C LEU A 186 3.99 24.12 -4.67
N GLY A 187 5.20 24.45 -4.23
CA GLY A 187 5.40 25.30 -3.06
C GLY A 187 4.69 26.65 -3.20
N GLN A 188 4.82 27.32 -4.34
CA GLN A 188 4.17 28.58 -4.61
C GLN A 188 2.64 28.45 -4.65
N ASP A 189 2.12 27.42 -5.32
CA ASP A 189 0.68 27.15 -5.36
C ASP A 189 0.11 26.97 -3.94
N LEU A 190 0.88 26.34 -3.04
CA LEU A 190 0.51 26.17 -1.63
C LEU A 190 0.59 27.48 -0.85
N VAL A 191 1.61 28.32 -1.08
CA VAL A 191 1.72 29.66 -0.47
C VAL A 191 0.52 30.52 -0.86
N ASP A 192 0.18 30.53 -2.15
CA ASP A 192 -0.95 31.31 -2.68
C ASP A 192 -2.28 30.80 -2.10
N MET A 193 -2.41 29.47 -1.96
CA MET A 193 -3.56 28.84 -1.30
C MET A 193 -3.66 29.23 0.18
N ILE A 194 -2.55 29.21 0.93
CA ILE A 194 -2.51 29.65 2.34
C ILE A 194 -2.95 31.10 2.45
N ALA A 195 -2.39 31.99 1.61
CA ALA A 195 -2.74 33.41 1.61
C ALA A 195 -4.22 33.65 1.26
N ARG A 196 -4.76 32.87 0.31
CA ARG A 196 -6.14 33.01 -0.16
C ARG A 196 -7.19 32.52 0.82
N TYR A 197 -6.94 31.40 1.50
CA TYR A 197 -7.94 30.72 2.32
C TYR A 197 -7.65 30.79 3.82
N GLY A 198 -6.49 31.30 4.25
CA GLY A 198 -6.07 31.28 5.64
C GLY A 198 -5.91 29.85 6.20
N CYS A 199 -5.67 28.86 5.34
CA CYS A 199 -5.62 27.45 5.69
C CYS A 199 -4.25 27.03 6.27
N GLY A 200 -4.24 25.96 7.06
CA GLY A 200 -3.01 25.35 7.56
C GLY A 200 -2.54 24.17 6.71
N VAL A 201 -1.25 24.06 6.39
CA VAL A 201 -0.69 22.96 5.59
C VAL A 201 0.01 21.92 6.47
N MET A 202 -0.31 20.65 6.27
CA MET A 202 0.32 19.51 6.94
C MET A 202 0.97 18.61 5.87
N MET A 203 2.27 18.79 5.62
CA MET A 203 2.97 18.13 4.53
C MET A 203 3.75 16.91 5.02
N THR A 204 3.60 15.79 4.32
CA THR A 204 4.53 14.66 4.42
C THR A 204 5.22 14.39 3.10
N THR A 205 6.53 14.12 3.14
CA THR A 205 7.28 13.64 1.98
C THR A 205 7.65 12.17 2.12
N SER A 206 7.72 11.44 1.00
CA SER A 206 8.13 10.05 0.98
C SER A 206 9.66 9.89 0.98
N ARG A 207 10.17 8.70 1.30
CA ARG A 207 11.61 8.35 1.14
C ARG A 207 12.11 8.45 -0.32
N ARG A 208 11.21 8.52 -1.30
CA ARG A 208 11.53 8.65 -2.73
C ARG A 208 11.61 10.10 -3.18
N THR A 209 11.25 11.05 -2.32
CA THR A 209 11.30 12.49 -2.63
C THR A 209 12.77 12.88 -2.79
N PRO A 210 13.19 13.43 -3.94
CA PRO A 210 14.57 13.88 -4.10
C PRO A 210 14.91 14.97 -3.06
N PRO A 211 16.11 14.95 -2.45
CA PRO A 211 16.49 15.93 -1.43
C PRO A 211 16.36 17.39 -1.90
N GLU A 212 16.67 17.67 -3.16
CA GLU A 212 16.54 18.98 -3.79
C GLU A 212 15.09 19.45 -3.90
N ALA A 213 14.16 18.53 -4.17
CA ALA A 213 12.73 18.83 -4.22
C ALA A 213 12.16 19.05 -2.82
N ALA A 214 12.55 18.21 -1.85
CA ALA A 214 12.16 18.39 -0.46
C ALA A 214 12.71 19.71 0.13
N GLY A 215 13.95 20.07 -0.22
CA GLY A 215 14.57 21.35 0.14
C GLY A 215 13.81 22.54 -0.44
N ALA A 216 13.49 22.49 -1.74
CA ALA A 216 12.70 23.54 -2.39
C ALA A 216 11.33 23.76 -1.73
N LEU A 217 10.58 22.69 -1.43
CA LEU A 217 9.28 22.81 -0.74
C LEU A 217 9.42 23.44 0.65
N ARG A 218 10.47 23.06 1.39
CA ARG A 218 10.72 23.61 2.73
C ARG A 218 11.09 25.08 2.69
N GLU A 219 11.95 25.47 1.76
CA GLU A 219 12.34 26.85 1.53
C GLU A 219 11.12 27.71 1.14
N THR A 220 10.30 27.25 0.20
CA THR A 220 9.12 28.01 -0.24
C THR A 220 8.04 28.15 0.85
N LEU A 221 7.90 27.17 1.74
CA LEU A 221 6.92 27.18 2.83
C LEU A 221 7.48 27.76 4.14
N GLU A 222 8.71 28.27 4.16
CA GLU A 222 9.28 28.92 5.33
C GLU A 222 8.46 30.16 5.72
N GLY A 223 8.18 30.31 7.02
CA GLY A 223 7.36 31.40 7.54
C GLY A 223 5.85 31.29 7.27
N GLN A 224 5.39 30.24 6.57
CA GLN A 224 3.96 30.00 6.33
C GLN A 224 3.32 29.19 7.46
N ALA A 225 1.98 29.16 7.49
CA ALA A 225 1.21 28.28 8.37
C ALA A 225 1.30 26.81 7.91
N ALA A 226 2.49 26.23 7.98
CA ALA A 226 2.79 24.89 7.48
C ALA A 226 3.63 24.07 8.47
N VAL A 227 3.30 22.79 8.60
CA VAL A 227 4.12 21.78 9.27
C VAL A 227 4.58 20.76 8.23
N ILE A 228 5.89 20.50 8.18
CA ILE A 228 6.49 19.61 7.18
C ILE A 228 7.22 18.48 7.91
N TRP A 229 6.84 17.24 7.62
CA TRP A 229 7.54 16.04 8.04
C TRP A 229 8.19 15.35 6.84
N GLN A 230 9.49 15.09 6.92
CA GLN A 230 10.29 14.51 5.86
C GLN A 230 10.83 13.13 6.25
N ALA A 231 10.41 12.12 5.48
CA ALA A 231 10.85 10.75 5.69
C ALA A 231 12.37 10.60 5.57
N GLY A 232 13.00 10.01 6.59
CA GLY A 232 14.44 9.76 6.62
C GLY A 232 15.29 10.97 7.04
N ARG A 233 14.66 12.12 7.30
CA ARG A 233 15.33 13.30 7.89
C ARG A 233 14.81 13.56 9.30
N ASP A 234 13.50 13.68 9.43
CA ASP A 234 12.89 14.09 10.69
C ASP A 234 12.74 12.89 11.62
N ALA A 235 13.06 13.10 12.89
CA ALA A 235 12.97 12.07 13.92
C ALA A 235 11.52 11.84 14.36
N GLY A 236 11.27 10.69 14.99
CA GLY A 236 9.95 10.34 15.53
C GLY A 236 9.08 9.53 14.56
N GLU A 237 7.86 9.25 15.02
CA GLU A 237 6.89 8.49 14.23
C GLU A 237 6.30 9.35 13.10
N ASN A 238 6.08 8.73 11.94
CA ASN A 238 5.55 9.42 10.77
C ASN A 238 4.08 9.84 11.01
N PRO A 239 3.75 11.15 10.99
CA PRO A 239 2.41 11.66 11.26
C PRO A 239 1.42 11.44 10.10
N TYR A 240 1.80 10.74 9.03
CA TYR A 240 1.00 10.52 7.81
C TYR A 240 -0.48 10.20 8.08
N PHE A 241 -0.79 9.20 8.92
CA PHE A 241 -2.18 8.86 9.24
C PHE A 241 -2.87 9.93 10.10
N GLY A 242 -2.12 10.64 10.94
CA GLY A 242 -2.61 11.78 11.71
C GLY A 242 -3.00 12.94 10.79
N PHE A 243 -2.16 13.27 9.81
CA PHE A 243 -2.48 14.31 8.82
C PHE A 243 -3.68 13.93 7.97
N LEU A 244 -3.77 12.67 7.51
CA LEU A 244 -4.97 12.17 6.85
C LEU A 244 -6.21 12.29 7.74
N ALA A 245 -6.10 12.03 9.04
CA ALA A 245 -7.22 12.10 9.98
C ALA A 245 -7.65 13.54 10.30
N LEU A 246 -6.71 14.48 10.35
CA LEU A 246 -6.93 15.86 10.77
C LEU A 246 -7.17 16.83 9.60
N ALA A 247 -7.06 16.37 8.36
CA ALA A 247 -7.29 17.17 7.16
C ALA A 247 -8.77 17.50 6.93
N ASP A 248 -9.04 18.64 6.33
CA ASP A 248 -10.31 18.97 5.67
C ASP A 248 -10.21 18.74 4.15
N HIS A 249 -9.02 18.95 3.58
CA HIS A 249 -8.69 18.65 2.19
C HIS A 249 -7.36 17.89 2.10
N ILE A 250 -7.20 17.08 1.06
CA ILE A 250 -5.96 16.35 0.80
C ILE A 250 -5.44 16.73 -0.57
N VAL A 251 -4.21 17.20 -0.65
CA VAL A 251 -3.45 17.40 -1.90
C VAL A 251 -2.44 16.25 -2.02
N VAL A 252 -2.41 15.56 -3.14
CA VAL A 252 -1.52 14.40 -3.35
C VAL A 252 -0.88 14.45 -4.72
N THR A 253 0.41 14.12 -4.81
CA THR A 253 1.10 14.06 -6.10
C THR A 253 0.68 12.84 -6.92
N ALA A 254 0.62 13.00 -8.25
CA ALA A 254 0.13 11.98 -9.17
C ALA A 254 1.00 10.70 -9.25
N ASP A 255 2.22 10.68 -8.69
CA ASP A 255 3.17 9.57 -8.81
C ASP A 255 2.84 8.35 -7.92
N SER A 256 1.86 8.47 -7.01
CA SER A 256 1.60 7.46 -6.00
C SER A 256 0.15 6.97 -6.03
N VAL A 257 -0.05 5.78 -6.60
CA VAL A 257 -1.33 5.05 -6.51
C VAL A 257 -1.71 4.83 -5.05
N ASN A 258 -0.74 4.49 -4.20
CA ASN A 258 -0.98 4.20 -2.79
C ASN A 258 -1.49 5.42 -2.02
N MET A 259 -0.78 6.55 -2.09
CA MET A 259 -1.18 7.76 -1.35
C MET A 259 -2.53 8.28 -1.84
N ALA A 260 -2.79 8.25 -3.15
CA ALA A 260 -4.07 8.66 -3.69
C ALA A 260 -5.20 7.70 -3.30
N SER A 261 -4.93 6.39 -3.22
CA SER A 261 -5.92 5.41 -2.73
C SER A 261 -6.20 5.59 -1.23
N GLU A 262 -5.17 5.87 -0.44
CA GLU A 262 -5.28 6.17 1.00
C GLU A 262 -6.08 7.45 1.24
N ALA A 263 -5.76 8.53 0.51
CA ALA A 263 -6.53 9.78 0.52
C ALA A 263 -8.00 9.53 0.13
N ALA A 264 -8.24 8.82 -0.97
CA ALA A 264 -9.58 8.50 -1.44
C ALA A 264 -10.37 7.61 -0.46
N SER A 265 -9.70 6.84 0.41
CA SER A 265 -10.35 6.04 1.45
C SER A 265 -10.84 6.88 2.64
N THR A 266 -10.46 8.15 2.75
CA THR A 266 -10.83 9.02 3.88
C THR A 266 -12.22 9.66 3.76
N GLY A 267 -12.74 9.78 2.54
CA GLY A 267 -13.97 10.54 2.24
C GLY A 267 -13.77 12.05 2.14
N LYS A 268 -12.52 12.53 2.25
CA LYS A 268 -12.16 13.96 2.18
C LYS A 268 -11.85 14.37 0.73
N PRO A 269 -12.18 15.61 0.32
CA PRO A 269 -11.80 16.13 -0.99
C PRO A 269 -10.32 15.86 -1.33
N VAL A 270 -10.08 15.09 -2.40
CA VAL A 270 -8.72 14.77 -2.87
C VAL A 270 -8.38 15.58 -4.12
N HIS A 271 -7.32 16.37 -4.03
CA HIS A 271 -6.76 17.17 -5.11
C HIS A 271 -5.46 16.54 -5.60
N VAL A 272 -5.36 16.29 -6.90
CA VAL A 272 -4.20 15.61 -7.50
C VAL A 272 -3.29 16.63 -8.19
N VAL A 273 -2.06 16.72 -7.72
CA VAL A 273 -1.00 17.51 -8.37
C VAL A 273 -0.45 16.70 -9.54
N GLU A 274 -0.69 17.18 -10.75
CA GLU A 274 -0.09 16.62 -11.95
C GLU A 274 1.42 16.87 -11.95
N LEU A 275 2.17 15.86 -12.35
CA LEU A 275 3.64 15.91 -12.42
C LEU A 275 4.09 15.63 -13.86
N ASP A 276 5.28 16.14 -14.19
CA ASP A 276 5.88 15.90 -15.50
C ASP A 276 6.13 14.40 -15.73
N GLY A 277 5.79 13.94 -16.95
CA GLY A 277 5.91 12.55 -17.37
C GLY A 277 4.59 11.78 -17.29
N GLY A 278 4.63 10.63 -16.63
CA GLY A 278 3.51 9.71 -16.47
C GLY A 278 3.58 8.47 -17.34
N ARG A 279 2.72 7.51 -17.01
CA ARG A 279 2.46 6.29 -17.79
C ARG A 279 0.96 6.06 -17.85
N ASP A 280 0.50 5.34 -18.87
CA ASP A 280 -0.94 5.10 -19.07
C ASP A 280 -1.63 4.49 -17.86
N LYS A 281 -0.94 3.65 -17.09
CA LYS A 281 -1.51 3.07 -15.87
C LYS A 281 -1.88 4.11 -14.81
N PHE A 282 -1.08 5.16 -14.66
CA PHE A 282 -1.37 6.26 -13.72
C PHE A 282 -2.50 7.13 -14.26
N ARG A 283 -2.49 7.43 -15.57
CA ARG A 283 -3.59 8.14 -16.22
C ARG A 283 -4.93 7.41 -16.05
N ARG A 284 -4.96 6.10 -16.29
CA ARG A 284 -6.14 5.24 -16.05
C ARG A 284 -6.57 5.23 -14.59
N PHE A 285 -5.62 5.16 -13.66
CA PHE A 285 -5.92 5.19 -12.23
C PHE A 285 -6.54 6.52 -11.79
N HIS A 286 -5.94 7.65 -12.15
CA HIS A 286 -6.47 8.97 -11.81
C HIS A 286 -7.80 9.25 -12.52
N ALA A 287 -7.99 8.76 -13.75
CA ALA A 287 -9.29 8.79 -14.42
C ALA A 287 -10.36 8.02 -13.63
N GLN A 288 -10.06 6.82 -13.14
CA GLN A 288 -10.98 6.05 -12.30
C GLN A 288 -11.34 6.79 -11.00
N LEU A 289 -10.37 7.46 -10.34
CA LEU A 289 -10.68 8.25 -9.15
C LEU A 289 -11.59 9.45 -9.46
N ARG A 290 -11.38 10.10 -10.62
CA ARG A 290 -12.26 11.20 -11.08
C ARG A 290 -13.66 10.70 -11.41
N GLU A 291 -13.79 9.57 -12.09
CA GLU A 291 -15.09 8.93 -12.41
C GLU A 291 -15.89 8.57 -11.15
N LEU A 292 -15.19 8.17 -10.08
CA LEU A 292 -15.81 7.90 -8.77
C LEU A 292 -16.12 9.17 -7.97
N GLY A 293 -15.77 10.36 -8.48
CA GLY A 293 -15.87 11.63 -7.76
C GLY A 293 -14.89 11.78 -6.60
N ALA A 294 -13.96 10.83 -6.42
CA ALA A 294 -13.04 10.81 -5.29
C ALA A 294 -11.94 11.86 -5.40
N ALA A 295 -11.55 12.23 -6.62
CA ALA A 295 -10.45 13.16 -6.86
C ALA A 295 -10.74 14.19 -7.96
N ARG A 296 -10.11 15.37 -7.86
CA ARG A 296 -10.05 16.42 -8.90
C ARG A 296 -8.59 16.87 -9.10
N PRO A 297 -8.21 17.47 -10.24
CA PRO A 297 -6.91 18.11 -10.37
C PRO A 297 -6.75 19.23 -9.33
N PHE A 298 -5.53 19.41 -8.81
CA PHE A 298 -5.20 20.55 -7.97
C PHE A 298 -4.93 21.78 -8.85
N ASP A 299 -5.72 22.83 -8.67
CA ASP A 299 -5.61 24.10 -9.39
C ASP A 299 -5.43 25.31 -8.43
N GLY A 300 -5.00 25.02 -7.19
CA GLY A 300 -4.84 26.02 -6.13
C GLY A 300 -6.14 26.37 -5.39
N ARG A 301 -7.29 25.76 -5.72
CA ARG A 301 -8.57 26.01 -5.05
C ARG A 301 -8.92 24.92 -4.04
N LEU A 302 -9.46 25.33 -2.89
CA LEU A 302 -9.99 24.43 -1.87
C LEU A 302 -11.50 24.26 -2.03
N GLU A 303 -11.90 23.51 -3.05
CA GLU A 303 -13.29 23.11 -3.23
C GLU A 303 -13.65 21.94 -2.31
N ALA A 304 -14.80 22.02 -1.67
CA ALA A 304 -15.36 20.93 -0.87
C ALA A 304 -16.38 20.14 -1.69
N TRP A 305 -16.29 18.81 -1.64
CA TRP A 305 -17.27 17.89 -2.21
C TRP A 305 -17.27 16.59 -1.41
N SER A 306 -18.31 15.77 -1.60
CA SER A 306 -18.43 14.46 -0.99
C SER A 306 -18.47 13.37 -2.06
N TYR A 307 -18.05 12.17 -1.68
CA TYR A 307 -18.08 10.98 -2.51
C TYR A 307 -18.13 9.75 -1.59
N THR A 308 -18.43 8.58 -2.14
CA THR A 308 -18.37 7.33 -1.35
C THR A 308 -16.90 6.94 -1.16
N PRO A 309 -16.39 6.89 0.08
CA PRO A 309 -14.99 6.54 0.33
C PRO A 309 -14.65 5.15 -0.24
N LEU A 310 -13.44 5.00 -0.77
CA LEU A 310 -12.97 3.69 -1.23
C LEU A 310 -12.81 2.74 -0.04
N ASP A 311 -13.41 1.55 -0.13
CA ASP A 311 -13.27 0.47 0.87
C ASP A 311 -12.85 -0.86 0.20
N GLU A 312 -11.84 -0.75 -0.66
CA GLU A 312 -11.33 -1.88 -1.44
C GLU A 312 -10.72 -2.96 -0.55
N THR A 313 -10.03 -2.58 0.53
CA THR A 313 -9.44 -3.55 1.47
C THR A 313 -10.49 -4.46 2.09
N ARG A 314 -11.60 -3.91 2.64
CA ARG A 314 -12.65 -4.76 3.23
C ARG A 314 -13.42 -5.54 2.17
N ARG A 315 -13.67 -4.95 0.99
CA ARG A 315 -14.29 -5.67 -0.13
C ARG A 315 -13.46 -6.89 -0.54
N VAL A 316 -12.15 -6.70 -0.74
CA VAL A 316 -11.23 -7.79 -1.09
C VAL A 316 -11.12 -8.81 0.03
N ALA A 317 -11.02 -8.38 1.29
CA ALA A 317 -10.96 -9.30 2.43
C ALA A 317 -12.18 -10.23 2.49
N ARG A 318 -13.40 -9.72 2.25
CA ARG A 318 -14.62 -10.56 2.17
C ARG A 318 -14.53 -11.61 1.07
N LEU A 319 -14.06 -11.24 -0.10
CA LEU A 319 -13.92 -12.15 -1.25
C LEU A 319 -12.83 -13.20 -1.02
N VAL A 320 -11.68 -12.80 -0.45
CA VAL A 320 -10.60 -13.70 -0.08
C VAL A 320 -11.05 -14.70 0.99
N ARG A 321 -11.76 -14.22 2.03
CA ARG A 321 -12.33 -15.05 3.09
C ARG A 321 -13.24 -16.14 2.53
N LYS A 322 -14.19 -15.76 1.67
CA LYS A 322 -15.09 -16.73 1.00
C LYS A 322 -14.32 -17.82 0.25
N ARG A 323 -13.23 -17.48 -0.43
CA ARG A 323 -12.40 -18.46 -1.16
C ARG A 323 -11.58 -19.34 -0.23
N LEU A 324 -11.10 -18.80 0.89
CA LEU A 324 -10.39 -19.54 1.92
C LEU A 324 -11.32 -20.57 2.58
N GLU A 325 -12.49 -20.14 3.04
CA GLU A 325 -13.51 -20.99 3.67
C GLU A 325 -13.94 -22.12 2.75
N ALA A 326 -14.32 -21.82 1.50
CA ALA A 326 -14.70 -22.83 0.52
C ALA A 326 -13.58 -23.86 0.25
N ARG A 327 -12.30 -23.46 0.35
CA ARG A 327 -11.17 -24.40 0.22
C ARG A 327 -11.02 -25.27 1.45
N GLU A 328 -11.21 -24.71 2.64
CA GLU A 328 -11.15 -25.45 3.91
C GLU A 328 -12.26 -26.50 3.97
N GLU A 329 -13.49 -26.15 3.59
CA GLU A 329 -14.64 -27.07 3.48
C GLU A 329 -14.34 -28.24 2.53
N ARG A 330 -13.87 -27.96 1.30
CA ARG A 330 -13.50 -29.02 0.34
C ARG A 330 -12.45 -29.98 0.89
N ARG A 331 -11.48 -29.47 1.64
CA ARG A 331 -10.44 -30.32 2.27
C ARG A 331 -10.96 -31.15 3.41
N GLN A 332 -11.86 -30.60 4.21
CA GLN A 332 -12.51 -31.35 5.30
C GLN A 332 -13.37 -32.48 4.72
N ALA A 333 -14.14 -32.22 3.67
CA ALA A 333 -14.92 -33.23 2.95
C ALA A 333 -14.04 -34.37 2.40
N SER A 334 -12.98 -34.05 1.64
CA SER A 334 -12.07 -35.08 1.10
C SER A 334 -11.35 -35.87 2.20
N ARG A 335 -11.05 -35.25 3.34
CA ARG A 335 -10.45 -35.97 4.48
C ARG A 335 -11.45 -36.91 5.15
N ALA A 336 -12.70 -36.48 5.29
CA ALA A 336 -13.76 -37.32 5.85
C ALA A 336 -14.05 -38.53 4.96
N GLU A 337 -14.10 -38.33 3.64
CA GLU A 337 -14.25 -39.42 2.65
C GLU A 337 -13.11 -40.44 2.74
N LEU A 338 -11.85 -39.97 2.79
CA LEU A 338 -10.68 -40.84 2.94
C LEU A 338 -10.73 -41.67 4.23
N LEU A 339 -11.14 -41.07 5.34
CA LEU A 339 -11.28 -41.76 6.63
C LEU A 339 -12.45 -42.76 6.65
N ALA A 340 -13.53 -42.49 5.91
CA ALA A 340 -14.66 -43.40 5.79
C ALA A 340 -14.36 -44.59 4.86
N SER A 341 -13.39 -44.46 3.97
CA SER A 341 -12.95 -45.51 3.02
C SER A 341 -11.79 -46.39 3.51
N ALA A 342 -11.22 -46.10 4.70
CA ALA A 342 -10.04 -46.76 5.26
C ALA A 342 -10.43 -47.71 6.40
#